data_AF-A8RU09-F1
#
_entry.id   AF-A8RU09-F1
#
_cell.length_a   1.000
_cell.length_b   1.000
_cell.length_c   1.000
_cell.angle_alpha   90.00
_cell.angle_beta   90.00
_cell.angle_gamma   90.00
#
_symmetry.space_group_name_H-M   'P 1'
#
loop_
_entity.id
_entity.type
_entity.pdbx_description
1 polymer ?
#
loop_
_entity_poly.entity_id
_entity_poly.type
_entity_poly.pdbx_seq_one_letter_code
_entity_poly.pdbx_strand_id
1 'polypeptide(L)' 'MPKIKKEFDQTKYQNEYKKKTYDRMELLVPKGEKAVIKEKAAAAGTSVNEFVYSAVKEKMEAMEAATETEE' A
#
# COMPACT_ATOMS: atom_id res chain seq x y z
N MET A 1 0.77 -10.46 -46.43
CA MET A 1 0.95 -10.84 -45.01
C MET A 1 0.05 -9.94 -44.16
N PRO A 2 -0.94 -10.49 -43.43
CA PRO A 2 -1.79 -9.67 -42.58
C PRO A 2 -0.97 -9.18 -41.37
N LYS A 3 -0.92 -7.85 -41.19
CA LYS A 3 -0.28 -7.22 -40.02
C LYS A 3 -1.16 -7.48 -38.81
N ILE A 4 -0.76 -8.42 -37.97
CA ILE A 4 -1.40 -8.68 -36.67
C ILE A 4 -1.26 -7.40 -35.84
N LYS A 5 -2.34 -6.66 -35.69
CA LYS A 5 -2.42 -5.59 -34.69
C LYS A 5 -2.36 -6.29 -33.33
N LYS A 6 -1.22 -6.21 -32.65
CA LYS A 6 -1.13 -6.55 -31.23
C LYS A 6 -2.08 -5.60 -30.51
N GLU A 7 -3.26 -6.09 -30.13
CA GLU A 7 -4.13 -5.36 -29.22
C GLU A 7 -3.34 -5.06 -27.94
N PHE A 8 -3.36 -3.80 -27.53
CA PHE A 8 -2.72 -3.38 -26.30
C PHE A 8 -3.44 -4.04 -25.12
N ASP A 9 -2.77 -4.99 -24.49
CA ASP A 9 -3.28 -5.66 -23.31
C ASP A 9 -3.10 -4.75 -22.09
N GLN A 10 -4.15 -3.96 -21.83
CA GLN A 10 -4.19 -3.02 -20.72
C GLN A 10 -4.02 -3.72 -19.36
N THR A 11 -4.54 -4.94 -19.22
CA THR A 11 -4.42 -5.73 -17.98
C THR A 11 -2.97 -6.11 -17.71
N LYS A 12 -2.26 -6.59 -18.74
CA LYS A 12 -0.83 -6.91 -18.63
C LYS A 12 0.00 -5.69 -18.28
N TYR A 13 -0.27 -4.55 -18.92
CA TYR A 13 0.41 -3.29 -18.64
C TYR A 13 0.21 -2.83 -17.18
N GLN A 14 -1.03 -2.84 -16.69
CA GLN A 14 -1.32 -2.46 -15.30
C GLN A 14 -0.65 -3.39 -14.28
N ASN A 15 -0.61 -4.69 -14.55
CA ASN A 15 0.04 -5.66 -13.67
C ASN A 15 1.57 -5.50 -13.66
N GLU A 16 2.19 -5.27 -14.82
CA GLU A 16 3.62 -4.95 -14.93
C GLU A 16 3.97 -3.67 -14.18
N TYR A 17 3.18 -2.61 -14.34
CA TYR A 17 3.37 -1.35 -13.64
C TYR A 17 3.28 -1.54 -12.13
N LYS A 18 2.22 -2.21 -11.65
CA LYS A 18 2.05 -2.48 -10.21
C LYS A 18 3.24 -3.24 -9.61
N LYS A 19 3.78 -4.23 -10.33
CA LYS A 19 4.95 -5.01 -9.90
C LYS A 19 6.25 -4.20 -9.86
N LYS A 20 6.41 -3.21 -10.75
CA LYS A 20 7.63 -2.39 -10.83
C LYS A 20 7.61 -1.21 -9.86
N THR A 21 6.42 -0.68 -9.57
CA THR A 21 6.26 0.57 -8.82
C THR A 21 5.90 0.37 -7.35
N TYR A 22 5.27 -0.76 -6.99
CA TYR A 22 4.81 -0.99 -5.63
C TYR A 22 5.26 -2.35 -5.10
N ASP A 23 5.79 -2.34 -3.88
CA ASP A 23 5.95 -3.56 -3.08
C ASP A 23 4.58 -3.97 -2.53
N ARG A 24 4.24 -5.25 -2.69
CA ARG A 24 2.99 -5.81 -2.14
C ARG A 24 3.25 -6.42 -0.77
N MET A 25 2.63 -5.84 0.25
CA MET A 25 2.64 -6.37 1.62
C MET A 25 1.28 -6.98 1.95
N GLU A 26 1.27 -8.21 2.47
CA GLU A 26 0.09 -8.85 3.04
C GLU A 26 0.07 -8.62 4.55
N LEU A 27 -1.07 -8.16 5.08
CA LEU A 27 -1.26 -7.91 6.51
C LEU A 27 -2.36 -8.85 7.04
N LEU A 28 -1.98 -9.72 7.97
CA LEU A 28 -2.92 -10.54 8.72
C LEU A 28 -3.37 -9.78 9.96
N VAL A 29 -4.67 -9.55 10.08
CA VAL A 29 -5.29 -8.95 11.26
C VAL A 29 -6.30 -9.92 11.88
N PRO A 30 -6.45 -9.94 13.21
CA PRO A 30 -7.53 -10.62 13.89
C PRO A 30 -8.91 -10.41 13.25
N LYS A 31 -9.77 -11.43 13.37
CA LYS A 31 -11.12 -11.39 12.82
C LYS A 31 -11.92 -10.26 13.50
N GLY A 32 -12.42 -9.33 12.70
CA GLY A 32 -13.19 -8.17 13.16
C GLY A 32 -12.39 -6.86 13.13
N GLU A 33 -11.07 -6.89 13.31
CA GLU A 33 -10.26 -5.67 13.31
C GLU A 33 -10.19 -5.00 11.94
N LYS A 34 -10.25 -5.78 10.85
CA LYS A 34 -10.36 -5.22 9.50
C LYS A 34 -11.53 -4.24 9.36
N ALA A 35 -12.67 -4.54 10.00
CA ALA A 35 -13.84 -3.66 9.97
C ALA A 35 -13.56 -2.36 10.73
N VAL A 36 -12.96 -2.48 11.92
CA VAL A 36 -12.57 -1.33 12.75
C VAL A 36 -11.58 -0.43 12.00
N ILE A 37 -10.55 -0.99 11.39
CA ILE A 37 -9.56 -0.23 10.59
C ILE A 37 -10.26 0.47 9.43
N LYS A 38 -11.21 -0.20 8.76
CA LYS A 38 -11.97 0.38 7.64
C LYS A 38 -12.83 1.56 8.09
N GLU A 39 -13.49 1.46 9.24
CA GLU A 39 -14.29 2.55 9.80
C GLU A 39 -13.40 3.72 10.21
N LYS A 40 -12.25 3.46 10.85
CA LYS A 40 -11.29 4.50 11.23
C LYS A 40 -10.70 5.22 10.01
N ALA A 41 -10.31 4.46 8.98
CA ALA A 41 -9.82 5.03 7.72
C ALA A 41 -10.91 5.87 7.03
N ALA A 42 -12.15 5.38 6.98
CA ALA A 42 -13.28 6.14 6.43
C ALA A 42 -13.56 7.42 7.22
N ALA A 43 -13.50 7.37 8.55
CA ALA A 43 -13.64 8.55 9.41
C ALA A 43 -12.50 9.56 9.23
N ALA A 44 -11.28 9.08 8.94
CA ALA A 44 -10.13 9.91 8.59
C ALA A 44 -10.17 10.43 7.14
N GLY A 45 -11.13 9.99 6.32
CA GLY A 45 -11.23 10.35 4.90
C GLY A 45 -10.13 9.72 4.03
N THR A 46 -9.43 8.70 4.52
CA THR A 46 -8.31 8.06 3.83
C THR A 46 -8.64 6.63 3.42
N SER A 47 -7.87 6.08 2.47
CA SER A 47 -7.98 4.67 2.13
C SER A 47 -7.41 3.80 3.27
N VAL A 48 -7.90 2.56 3.41
CA VAL A 48 -7.35 1.61 4.40
C VAL A 48 -5.84 1.43 4.23
N ASN A 49 -5.37 1.39 2.97
CA ASN A 49 -3.94 1.26 2.68
C ASN A 49 -3.14 2.47 3.17
N GLU A 50 -3.63 3.67 2.90
CA GLU A 50 -2.99 4.92 3.32
C GLU A 50 -3.02 5.11 4.83
N PHE A 51 -4.12 4.74 5.48
CA PHE A 51 -4.24 4.73 6.94
C PHE A 51 -3.23 3.79 7.60
N VAL A 52 -3.07 2.57 7.07
CA VAL A 52 -2.07 1.62 7.59
C VAL A 52 -0.66 2.09 7.28
N TYR A 53 -0.40 2.58 6.07
CA TYR A 53 0.94 3.02 5.66
C TYR A 53 1.41 4.24 6.45
N SER A 54 0.54 5.23 6.69
CA SER A 54 0.85 6.39 7.53
C SER A 54 1.20 5.97 8.96
N ALA A 55 0.43 5.07 9.56
CA ALA A 55 0.73 4.54 10.90
C ALA A 55 2.10 3.84 10.96
N VAL A 56 2.46 3.06 9.93
CA VAL A 56 3.79 2.44 9.84
C VAL A 56 4.88 3.49 9.68
N LYS A 57 4.68 4.49 8.83
CA LYS A 57 5.65 5.58 8.59
C LYS A 57 5.89 6.40 9.86
N GLU A 58 4.83 6.81 10.55
CA GLU A 58 4.92 7.53 11.83
C GLU A 58 5.70 6.72 12.88
N LYS A 59 5.50 5.40 12.92
CA LYS A 59 6.25 4.51 13.82
C LYS A 59 7.72 4.40 13.44
N MET A 60 8.04 4.35 12.15
CA MET A 60 9.42 4.36 11.66
C MET A 60 10.11 5.68 12.02
N GLU A 61 9.47 6.81 11.75
CA GLU A 61 10.00 8.15 12.06
C GLU A 61 10.20 8.34 13.57
N ALA A 62 9.27 7.87 14.40
CA ALA A 62 9.40 7.93 15.86
C ALA A 62 10.53 7.04 16.39
N MET A 63 10.83 5.93 15.72
CA MET A 63 11.93 5.03 16.09
C MET A 63 13.29 5.58 15.63
N GLU A 64 13.36 6.19 14.45
CA GLU A 64 14.56 6.86 13.92
C GLU A 64 14.94 8.08 14.78
N ALA A 65 13.96 8.90 15.17
CA ALA A 65 14.17 10.04 16.06
C ALA A 65 14.66 9.64 17.47
N ALA A 66 14.32 8.43 17.94
CA ALA A 66 14.82 7.91 19.21
C ALA A 66 16.27 7.41 19.12
N THR A 67 16.73 7.02 17.93
CA THR A 67 18.11 6.56 17.70
C THR A 67 19.11 7.70 17.47
N GLU A 68 18.67 8.89 17.08
CA GLU A 68 19.54 10.08 16.93
C GLU A 68 19.83 10.82 18.25
N THR A 69 19.21 10.43 19.37
CA THR A 69 19.52 10.99 20.70
C THR A 69 20.64 10.29 21.46
N GLU A 70 21.29 9.28 20.85
CA GLU A 70 22.47 8.61 21.40
C GLU A 70 23.65 8.65 20.39
N GLU A 71 24.09 9.85 19.99
CA GLU A 71 25.49 10.09 19.59
C GLU A 71 26.05 11.38 20.21
#